data_AF-A0A9E5IX06-F1
#
_entry.id   AF-A0A9E5IX06-F1
#
_cell.length_a   1.000
_cell.length_b   1.000
_cell.length_c   1.000
_cell.angle_alpha   90.00
_cell.angle_beta   90.00
_cell.angle_gamma   90.00
#
_symmetry.space_group_name_H-M   'P 1'
#
loop_
_entity.id
_entity.type
_entity.pdbx_description
1 polymer ?
#
loop_
_entity_poly.entity_id
_entity_poly.type
_entity_poly.pdbx_seq_one_letter_code
_entity_poly.pdbx_strand_id
1 'polypeptide(L)'
;KFFLAMCKAGVLSNVVMFAFNLFPLPPLDGGRIVVGLLPWRQAYQFSRIEPYGFFIVMALAITGVVNHLWLDPVMNTTFGLIELILKSLT
;
A
#
# COMPACT_ATOMS: atom_id res chain seq x y z
N LYS A 1 10.42 1.88 -28.38
CA LYS A 1 9.75 2.75 -27.37
C LYS A 1 8.58 2.06 -26.67
N PHE A 2 7.74 1.30 -27.39
CA PHE A 2 6.60 0.56 -26.82
C PHE A 2 6.97 -0.37 -25.67
N PHE A 3 7.97 -1.24 -25.84
CA PHE A 3 8.37 -2.21 -24.81
C PHE A 3 8.83 -1.54 -23.51
N LEU A 4 9.59 -0.45 -23.61
CA LEU A 4 10.06 0.33 -22.45
C LEU A 4 8.87 0.99 -21.72
N ALA A 5 7.86 1.47 -22.45
CA ALA A 5 6.64 1.99 -21.84
C ALA A 5 5.83 0.89 -21.14
N MET A 6 5.75 -0.32 -21.72
CA MET A 6 5.12 -1.47 -21.06
C MET A 6 5.84 -1.86 -19.77
N CYS A 7 7.17 -1.94 -19.78
CA CYS A 7 7.95 -2.21 -18.57
C CYS A 7 7.71 -1.15 -17.49
N LYS A 8 7.72 0.14 -17.86
CA LYS A 8 7.42 1.23 -16.93
C LYS A 8 6.01 1.12 -16.34
N ALA A 9 5.01 0.85 -17.18
CA ALA A 9 3.63 0.68 -16.72
C ALA A 9 3.49 -0.55 -15.80
N GLY A 10 4.16 -1.66 -16.13
CA GLY A 10 4.16 -2.88 -15.31
C GLY A 10 4.78 -2.65 -13.94
N VAL A 11 5.94 -1.99 -13.87
CA VAL A 11 6.58 -1.63 -12.59
C VAL A 11 5.66 -0.71 -11.79
N LEU A 12 5.13 0.35 -12.42
CA LEU A 12 4.24 1.29 -11.74
C LEU A 12 3.00 0.58 -11.16
N SER A 13 2.33 -0.26 -11.95
CA SER A 13 1.15 -1.00 -11.47
C SER A 13 1.45 -1.93 -10.30
N ASN A 14 2.60 -2.63 -10.32
CA ASN A 14 3.01 -3.50 -9.22
C ASN A 14 3.32 -2.70 -7.96
N VAL A 15 4.03 -1.57 -8.09
CA VAL A 15 4.35 -0.70 -6.95
C VAL A 15 3.08 -0.08 -6.35
N VAL A 16 2.11 0.32 -7.18
CA VAL A 16 0.80 0.80 -6.71
C VAL A 16 0.06 -0.31 -5.95
N MET A 17 -0.02 -1.53 -6.50
CA MET A 17 -0.66 -2.66 -5.80
C MET A 17 0.06 -2.97 -4.48
N PHE A 18 1.39 -2.94 -4.46
CA PHE A 18 2.18 -3.12 -3.24
C PHE A 18 1.86 -2.06 -2.18
N ALA A 19 1.84 -0.78 -2.57
CA ALA A 19 1.54 0.32 -1.65
C ALA A 19 0.11 0.24 -1.08
N PHE A 20 -0.87 -0.13 -1.92
CA PHE A 20 -2.24 -0.38 -1.49
C PHE A 20 -2.33 -1.58 -0.53
N ASN A 21 -1.69 -2.70 -0.85
CA ASN A 21 -1.72 -3.88 0.01
C ASN A 21 -0.99 -3.66 1.34
N LEU A 22 -0.04 -2.74 1.42
CA LEU A 22 0.64 -2.40 2.68
C LEU A 22 -0.20 -1.49 3.59
N PHE A 23 -1.31 -0.92 3.09
CA PHE A 23 -2.14 -0.02 3.87
C PHE A 23 -2.75 -0.72 5.11
N PRO A 24 -2.57 -0.18 6.33
CA PRO A 24 -2.93 -0.83 7.58
C PRO A 24 -4.44 -0.71 7.87
N LEU A 25 -5.27 -1.24 6.97
CA LEU A 25 -6.72 -1.24 7.11
C LEU A 25 -7.28 -2.61 6.69
N PRO A 26 -8.14 -3.27 7.50
CA PRO A 26 -8.82 -4.48 7.06
C PRO A 26 -9.80 -4.03 5.96
N PRO A 27 -9.84 -4.58 4.72
CA PRO A 27 -9.58 -5.95 4.24
C PRO A 27 -8.26 -6.16 3.47
N LEU A 28 -7.37 -5.17 3.45
CA LEU A 28 -6.08 -5.22 2.75
C LEU A 28 -5.05 -6.01 3.57
N ASP A 29 -4.02 -6.53 2.91
CA ASP A 29 -3.01 -7.40 3.56
C ASP A 29 -2.30 -6.71 4.74
N GLY A 30 -2.07 -5.40 4.66
CA GLY A 30 -1.51 -4.57 5.73
C GLY A 30 -2.36 -4.56 6.98
N GLY A 31 -3.68 -4.59 6.84
CA GLY A 31 -4.60 -4.74 7.97
C GLY A 31 -4.41 -6.08 8.69
N ARG A 32 -4.19 -7.17 7.95
CA ARG A 32 -3.93 -8.50 8.52
C ARG A 32 -2.56 -8.57 9.21
N ILE A 33 -1.55 -7.92 8.64
CA ILE A 33 -0.22 -7.80 9.25
C ILE A 33 -0.31 -7.09 10.61
N VAL A 34 -1.06 -5.99 10.68
CA VAL A 34 -1.30 -5.25 11.93
C VAL A 34 -2.02 -6.16 12.94
N VAL A 35 -3.09 -6.85 12.57
CA VAL A 35 -3.80 -7.78 13.46
C VAL A 35 -2.87 -8.88 14.00
N GLY A 36 -1.97 -9.41 13.17
CA GLY A 36 -1.00 -10.43 13.59
C GLY A 36 0.13 -9.91 14.50
N LEU A 37 0.48 -8.63 14.38
CA LEU A 37 1.50 -7.98 15.22
C LEU A 37 0.94 -7.47 16.57
N LEU A 38 -0.37 -7.18 16.65
CA LEU A 38 -0.98 -6.62 17.84
C LEU A 38 -1.37 -7.70 18.86
N PRO A 39 -1.29 -7.41 20.18
CA PRO A 39 -1.75 -8.32 21.23
C PRO A 39 -3.26 -8.58 21.13
N TRP A 40 -3.68 -9.78 21.53
CA TRP A 40 -5.04 -10.32 21.38
C TRP A 40 -6.19 -9.34 21.68
N ARG A 41 -6.07 -8.51 22.73
CA ARG A 41 -7.10 -7.52 23.08
C ARG A 41 -7.29 -6.45 22.00
N GLN A 42 -6.21 -5.97 21.41
CA GLN A 42 -6.27 -4.93 20.39
C GLN A 42 -6.62 -5.51 19.02
N ALA A 43 -6.10 -6.70 18.70
CA ALA A 43 -6.48 -7.46 17.51
C ALA A 43 -8.01 -7.71 17.45
N TYR A 44 -8.61 -8.09 18.57
CA TYR A 44 -10.07 -8.29 18.65
C TYR A 44 -10.86 -6.99 18.44
N GLN A 45 -10.40 -5.87 19.00
CA GLN A 45 -11.03 -4.56 18.77
C GLN A 45 -10.92 -4.12 17.32
N PHE A 46 -9.78 -4.40 16.67
CA PHE A 46 -9.54 -4.03 15.27
C PHE A 46 -10.33 -4.90 14.29
N SER A 47 -10.49 -6.20 14.56
CA SER A 47 -11.33 -7.10 13.74
C SER A 47 -12.81 -6.72 13.75
N ARG A 48 -13.31 -5.99 14.77
CA ARG A 48 -14.68 -5.45 14.73
C ARG A 48 -14.91 -4.42 13.62
N ILE A 49 -13.84 -3.83 13.08
CA ILE A 49 -13.88 -2.83 12.00
C ILE A 49 -13.87 -3.52 10.62
N GLU A 50 -13.50 -4.80 10.56
CA GLU A 50 -13.38 -5.61 9.34
C GLU A 50 -14.62 -5.57 8.42
N PRO A 51 -15.88 -5.64 8.92
CA PRO A 51 -17.06 -5.55 8.06
C PRO A 51 -17.24 -4.19 7.38
N TYR A 52 -16.76 -3.11 8.00
CA TYR A 52 -16.84 -1.74 7.47
C TYR A 52 -15.59 -1.33 6.69
N GLY A 53 -14.56 -2.16 6.73
CA GLY A 53 -13.25 -1.89 6.13
C GLY A 53 -13.31 -1.43 4.68
N PHE A 54 -14.08 -2.13 3.85
CA PHE A 54 -14.26 -1.77 2.44
C PHE A 54 -14.81 -0.35 2.24
N PHE A 55 -15.84 0.02 3.02
CA PHE A 55 -16.44 1.36 2.94
C PHE A 55 -15.49 2.46 3.41
N ILE A 56 -14.67 2.17 4.43
CA ILE A 56 -13.66 3.10 4.94
C ILE A 56 -12.59 3.34 3.87
N VAL A 57 -12.04 2.27 3.26
CA VAL A 57 -11.07 2.40 2.15
C VAL A 57 -11.68 3.20 0.99
N MET A 58 -12.92 2.89 0.59
CA MET A 58 -13.59 3.59 -0.50
C MET A 58 -13.74 5.09 -0.22
N ALA A 59 -14.21 5.46 0.97
CA ALA A 59 -14.34 6.86 1.37
C ALA A 59 -12.99 7.59 1.39
N LEU A 60 -11.94 6.94 1.91
CA LEU A 60 -10.60 7.51 1.97
C LEU A 60 -9.93 7.62 0.58
N ALA A 61 -10.24 6.71 -0.34
CA ALA A 61 -9.77 6.76 -1.72
C ALA A 61 -10.46 7.90 -2.50
N ILE A 62 -11.78 8.04 -2.37
CA ILE A 62 -12.56 9.11 -3.04
C ILE A 62 -12.14 10.49 -2.52
N THR A 63 -11.88 10.63 -1.22
CA THR A 63 -11.41 11.89 -0.62
C THR A 63 -9.97 12.23 -0.98
N GLY A 64 -9.23 11.34 -1.65
CA GLY A 64 -7.83 11.54 -2.04
C GLY A 64 -6.83 11.48 -0.87
N VAL A 65 -7.32 11.26 0.36
CA VAL A 65 -6.50 11.21 1.57
C VAL A 65 -5.53 10.02 1.51
N VAL A 66 -6.01 8.85 1.07
CA VAL A 66 -5.15 7.67 0.89
C VAL A 66 -4.06 7.91 -0.15
N ASN A 67 -4.38 8.59 -1.26
CA ASN A 67 -3.37 8.88 -2.28
C ASN A 67 -2.27 9.77 -1.71
N HIS A 68 -2.66 10.90 -1.11
CA HIS A 68 -1.72 11.94 -0.74
C HIS A 68 -0.93 11.63 0.55
N LEU A 69 -1.54 10.93 1.51
CA LEU A 69 -0.90 10.57 2.78
C LEU A 69 -0.21 9.21 2.77
N TRP A 70 -0.63 8.29 1.90
CA TRP A 70 -0.10 6.92 1.90
C TRP A 70 0.56 6.55 0.57
N LEU A 71 -0.17 6.58 -0.54
CA LEU A 71 0.38 6.08 -1.81
C LEU A 71 1.58 6.90 -2.28
N ASP A 72 1.47 8.23 -2.33
CA ASP A 72 2.54 9.12 -2.80
C ASP A 72 3.84 8.92 -2.02
N PRO A 73 3.87 8.97 -0.67
CA PRO A 73 5.11 8.76 0.07
C PRO A 73 5.63 7.33 -0.05
N VAL A 74 4.76 6.31 -0.02
CA VAL A 74 5.18 4.90 -0.13
C VAL A 74 5.76 4.61 -1.51
N MET A 75 5.11 5.09 -2.57
CA MET A 75 5.59 4.94 -3.93
C MET A 75 6.91 5.68 -4.13
N ASN A 76 7.02 6.94 -3.70
CA ASN A 76 8.26 7.72 -3.84
C ASN A 76 9.42 7.08 -3.07
N THR A 77 9.16 6.57 -1.87
CA THR A 77 10.18 5.83 -1.08
C THR A 77 10.58 4.54 -1.79
N THR A 78 9.62 3.79 -2.32
CA THR A 78 9.88 2.53 -3.05
C THR A 78 10.70 2.78 -4.30
N PHE A 79 10.34 3.78 -5.11
CA PHE A 79 11.10 4.15 -6.30
C PHE A 79 12.49 4.68 -5.94
N GLY A 80 12.61 5.50 -4.89
CA GLY A 80 13.91 5.96 -4.39
C GLY A 80 14.81 4.81 -3.94
N LEU A 81 14.26 3.78 -3.29
CA LEU A 81 14.99 2.57 -2.92
C LEU A 81 15.40 1.77 -4.16
N ILE A 82 14.51 1.59 -5.13
CA ILE A 82 14.83 0.92 -6.40
C ILE A 82 15.97 1.67 -7.11
N GLU A 83 15.89 3.00 -7.20
CA GLU A 83 16.95 3.82 -7.80
C GLU A 83 18.26 3.71 -7.02
N LEU A 84 18.23 3.68 -5.69
CA LEU A 84 19.42 3.52 -4.87
C LEU A 84 20.09 2.15 -5.09
N ILE A 85 19.29 1.09 -5.16
CA ILE A 85 19.78 -0.28 -5.44
C ILE A 85 20.38 -0.34 -6.85
N LEU A 86 19.69 0.20 -7.84
CA LEU A 86 20.17 0.22 -9.24
C LEU A 86 21.45 1.05 -9.38
N LYS A 87 21.52 2.19 -8.69
CA LYS A 87 22.72 3.04 -8.63
C LYS A 87 23.87 2.35 -7.89
N SER A 88 23.60 1.54 -6.87
CA SER A 88 24.64 0.77 -6.18
C SER A 88 25.17 -0.39 -7.02
N LEU A 89 24.42 -0.85 -8.04
CA LEU A 89 24.79 -1.96 -8.90
C LEU A 89 25.53 -1.52 -10.19
N THR A 90 25.50 -0.22 -10.51
CA THR A 90 26.09 0.38 -11.72
C THR A 90 27.30 1.22 -11.36
#